data_AF-A0A3Q1FJ08-F1
#
_entry.id   AF-A0A3Q1FJ08-F1
#
_cell.length_a   1.000
_cell.length_b   1.000
_cell.length_c   1.000
_cell.angle_alpha   90.00
_cell.angle_beta   90.00
_cell.angle_gamma   90.00
#
_symmetry.space_group_name_H-M   'P 1'
#
loop_
_entity.id
_entity.type
_entity.pdbx_description
1 polymer ?
#
loop_
_entity_poly.entity_id
_entity_poly.type
_entity_poly.pdbx_seq_one_letter_code
_entity_poly.pdbx_strand_id
1 'polypeptide(L)'
;TGNRPFSADFPWSREVEQHLQDLFHLSKFRPLQLGVINLTLSVRDQFLVMPTGRGKCLCYQFKAVYSKGFTLVVTPLVSLMEDQIMYLKSTVMLNISSSKDHAKTVMAGMTDPNAPFMIVYVTPERIAKSKLLLSRLQKAYNENLLSRIAVDEVPYCSQLSHDFRPNYKLLGILQRQFPKVPLLGLQQRVSVIDFSICDRLVTFPGCLLPSPKISWDRLQPPTTIMRIQRVQIMDGWMSSSAFSILNIHKSSYLVYTS
;
A
#
# COMPACT_ATOMS: atom_id res chain seq x y z
N THR A 1 1.51 21.78 13.05
CA THR A 1 0.17 21.33 13.48
C THR A 1 -0.03 19.86 13.06
N GLY A 2 0.69 18.86 13.56
CA GLY A 2 0.83 18.45 14.97
C GLY A 2 -0.36 17.53 15.34
N ASN A 3 -0.25 16.21 15.13
CA ASN A 3 -1.16 15.13 15.58
C ASN A 3 -2.53 14.80 14.92
N ARG A 4 -2.96 15.39 13.80
CA ARG A 4 -4.28 15.02 13.19
C ARG A 4 -4.55 13.53 12.92
N PRO A 5 -3.62 12.69 12.41
CA PRO A 5 -3.99 11.33 12.00
C PRO A 5 -4.43 10.42 13.15
N PHE A 6 -4.05 10.72 14.40
CA PHE A 6 -4.44 9.92 15.57
C PHE A 6 -5.72 10.38 16.26
N SER A 7 -6.29 11.50 15.84
CA SER A 7 -7.55 11.99 16.43
C SER A 7 -8.72 11.06 16.08
N ALA A 8 -9.67 10.96 17.00
CA ALA A 8 -10.96 10.29 16.81
C ALA A 8 -12.05 11.27 16.31
N ASP A 9 -11.63 12.43 15.79
CA ASP A 9 -12.53 13.52 15.41
C ASP A 9 -12.77 13.58 13.89
N PHE A 10 -12.56 12.47 13.19
CA PHE A 10 -12.86 12.39 11.76
C PHE A 10 -14.35 12.09 11.54
N PRO A 11 -14.92 12.50 10.38
CA PRO A 11 -16.31 12.19 10.05
C PRO A 11 -16.65 10.69 10.11
N TRP A 12 -15.65 9.83 9.86
CA TRP A 12 -15.77 8.37 9.85
C TRP A 12 -15.40 7.69 11.17
N SER A 13 -15.00 8.43 12.21
CA SER A 13 -14.43 7.82 13.42
C SER A 13 -15.41 6.87 14.13
N ARG A 14 -16.69 7.22 14.20
CA ARG A 14 -17.74 6.36 14.77
C ARG A 14 -17.89 5.04 14.01
N GLU A 15 -17.96 5.12 12.68
CA GLU A 15 -18.11 3.95 11.81
C GLU A 15 -16.85 3.07 11.88
N VAL A 16 -15.67 3.70 12.01
CA VAL A 16 -14.41 2.99 12.17
C VAL A 16 -14.39 2.14 13.44
N GLU A 17 -14.86 2.69 14.57
CA GLU A 17 -14.96 1.97 15.84
C GLU A 17 -15.99 0.84 15.78
N GLN A 18 -17.14 1.07 15.15
CA GLN A 18 -18.17 0.04 14.96
C GLN A 18 -17.65 -1.14 14.14
N HIS A 19 -17.06 -0.88 12.96
CA HIS A 19 -16.48 -1.95 12.14
C HIS A 19 -15.36 -2.71 12.86
N LEU A 20 -14.57 -2.04 13.70
CA LEU A 20 -13.54 -2.71 14.50
C LEU A 20 -14.13 -3.77 15.44
N GLN A 21 -15.26 -3.45 16.07
CA GLN A 21 -15.94 -4.36 17.01
C GLN A 21 -16.75 -5.42 16.26
N ASP A 22 -17.58 -5.00 15.31
CA ASP A 22 -18.58 -5.86 14.67
C ASP A 22 -17.97 -6.82 13.66
N LEU A 23 -16.95 -6.38 12.92
CA LEU A 23 -16.39 -7.14 11.79
C LEU A 23 -15.02 -7.75 12.11
N PHE A 24 -14.19 -7.03 12.88
CA PHE A 24 -12.86 -7.50 13.27
C PHE A 24 -12.82 -8.11 14.68
N HIS A 25 -13.90 -7.97 15.47
CA HIS A 25 -14.00 -8.49 16.84
C HIS A 25 -12.84 -8.03 17.76
N LEU A 26 -12.38 -6.79 17.56
CA LEU A 26 -11.32 -6.18 18.35
C LEU A 26 -11.90 -5.07 19.24
N SER A 27 -11.48 -5.02 20.51
CA SER A 27 -11.91 -3.99 21.45
C SER A 27 -11.20 -2.65 21.29
N LYS A 28 -9.97 -2.65 20.74
CA LYS A 28 -9.17 -1.45 20.52
C LYS A 28 -8.15 -1.63 19.41
N PHE A 29 -7.82 -0.53 18.74
CA PHE A 29 -6.67 -0.48 17.84
C PHE A 29 -5.36 -0.64 18.62
N ARG A 30 -4.41 -1.33 17.99
CA ARG A 30 -3.01 -1.28 18.41
C ARG A 30 -2.42 0.08 18.04
N PRO A 31 -1.29 0.48 18.67
CA PRO A 31 -0.60 1.72 18.30
C PRO A 31 -0.41 1.83 16.78
N LEU A 32 -0.59 3.05 16.24
CA LEU A 32 -0.58 3.41 14.82
C LEU A 32 -1.73 2.97 13.94
N GLN A 33 -2.43 1.88 14.24
CA GLN A 33 -3.44 1.35 13.32
C GLN A 33 -4.52 2.38 13.00
N LEU A 34 -5.04 3.08 14.02
CA LEU A 34 -6.01 4.16 13.82
C LEU A 34 -5.45 5.29 12.94
N GLY A 35 -4.19 5.66 13.14
CA GLY A 35 -3.51 6.67 12.33
C GLY A 35 -3.41 6.29 10.85
N VAL A 36 -3.01 5.04 10.58
CA VAL A 36 -2.94 4.50 9.21
C VAL A 36 -4.33 4.41 8.59
N ILE A 37 -5.34 3.97 9.35
CA ILE A 37 -6.72 3.87 8.87
C ILE A 37 -7.28 5.26 8.55
N ASN A 38 -7.07 6.25 9.40
CA ASN A 38 -7.50 7.62 9.13
C ASN A 38 -6.86 8.21 7.88
N LEU A 39 -5.55 8.00 7.69
CA LEU A 39 -4.86 8.39 6.46
C LEU A 39 -5.40 7.64 5.24
N THR A 40 -5.80 6.39 5.45
CA THR A 40 -6.34 5.50 4.42
C THR A 40 -7.72 5.92 3.95
N LEU A 41 -8.58 6.31 4.88
CA LEU A 41 -9.91 6.85 4.61
C LEU A 41 -9.83 8.27 4.05
N SER A 42 -8.77 9.03 4.38
CA SER A 42 -8.45 10.34 3.77
C SER A 42 -7.92 10.27 2.33
N VAL A 43 -7.90 9.08 1.70
CA VAL A 43 -7.42 8.86 0.32
C VAL A 43 -5.98 9.35 0.12
N ARG A 44 -5.08 8.98 1.05
CA ARG A 44 -3.67 9.36 1.01
C ARG A 44 -2.78 8.16 0.76
N ASP A 45 -1.74 8.42 -0.04
CA ASP A 45 -0.62 7.50 -0.21
C ASP A 45 0.22 7.42 1.07
N GLN A 46 0.63 6.20 1.39
CA GLN A 46 1.24 5.88 2.67
C GLN A 46 2.36 4.86 2.53
N PHE A 47 3.38 5.04 3.36
CA PHE A 47 4.41 4.04 3.58
C PHE A 47 4.38 3.61 5.04
N LEU A 48 4.05 2.35 5.29
CA LEU A 48 3.91 1.77 6.62
C LEU A 48 5.07 0.82 6.90
N VAL A 49 5.86 1.19 7.90
CA VAL A 49 6.87 0.31 8.49
C VAL A 49 6.37 -0.16 9.85
N MET A 50 6.16 -1.46 9.95
CA MET A 50 5.64 -2.08 11.15
C MET A 50 6.21 -3.50 11.28
N PRO A 51 6.57 -4.02 12.45
CA PRO A 51 7.02 -5.41 12.59
C PRO A 51 5.92 -6.44 12.28
N THR A 52 6.34 -7.68 12.03
CA THR A 52 5.45 -8.84 11.96
C THR A 52 4.62 -8.95 13.23
N GLY A 53 3.39 -9.44 13.10
CA GLY A 53 2.53 -9.67 14.27
C GLY A 53 1.98 -8.39 14.92
N ARG A 54 2.32 -7.17 14.46
CA ARG A 54 1.72 -5.91 14.96
C ARG A 54 0.42 -5.50 14.27
N GLY A 55 -0.08 -6.30 13.32
CA GLY A 55 -1.41 -6.11 12.73
C GLY A 55 -1.43 -5.17 11.52
N LYS A 56 -0.44 -5.25 10.64
CA LYS A 56 -0.43 -4.52 9.36
C LYS A 56 -1.60 -4.86 8.46
N CYS A 57 -2.00 -6.13 8.45
CA CYS A 57 -3.04 -6.61 7.55
C CYS A 57 -4.34 -5.83 7.74
N LEU A 58 -4.66 -5.54 9.01
CA LEU A 58 -5.79 -4.70 9.38
C LEU A 58 -5.77 -3.35 8.63
N CYS A 59 -4.61 -2.74 8.40
CA CYS A 59 -4.51 -1.41 7.80
C CYS A 59 -5.00 -1.34 6.34
N TYR A 60 -4.85 -2.42 5.56
CA TYR A 60 -5.43 -2.50 4.21
C TYR A 60 -6.77 -3.24 4.18
N GLN A 61 -6.97 -4.23 5.05
CA GLN A 61 -8.25 -4.94 5.19
C GLN A 61 -9.38 -3.99 5.58
N PHE A 62 -9.08 -3.03 6.46
CA PHE A 62 -10.07 -2.04 6.88
C PHE A 62 -10.59 -1.22 5.69
N LYS A 63 -9.71 -0.83 4.76
CA LYS A 63 -10.13 -0.10 3.56
C LYS A 63 -11.05 -0.93 2.68
N ALA A 64 -10.73 -2.21 2.53
CA ALA A 64 -11.51 -3.15 1.73
C ALA A 64 -12.93 -3.31 2.29
N VAL A 65 -13.07 -3.37 3.62
CA VAL A 65 -14.37 -3.47 4.29
C VAL A 65 -15.16 -2.16 4.25
N TYR A 66 -14.47 -1.03 4.38
CA TYR A 66 -15.11 0.29 4.46
C TYR A 66 -15.56 0.85 3.11
N SER A 67 -14.87 0.50 2.02
CA SER A 67 -15.08 1.12 0.70
C SER A 67 -15.75 0.18 -0.28
N LYS A 68 -16.54 0.75 -1.21
CA LYS A 68 -17.03 -0.01 -2.36
C LYS A 68 -15.88 -0.50 -3.23
N GLY A 69 -16.07 -1.65 -3.87
CA GLY A 69 -15.07 -2.29 -4.72
C GLY A 69 -14.09 -3.16 -3.93
N PHE A 70 -12.87 -3.32 -4.45
CA PHE A 70 -11.86 -4.18 -3.86
C PHE A 70 -10.52 -3.46 -3.65
N THR A 71 -9.72 -4.00 -2.74
CA THR A 71 -8.32 -3.64 -2.54
C THR A 71 -7.43 -4.66 -3.24
N LEU A 72 -6.54 -4.18 -4.12
CA LEU A 72 -5.50 -5.02 -4.74
C LEU A 72 -4.30 -5.12 -3.80
N VAL A 73 -3.88 -6.32 -3.43
CA VAL A 73 -2.69 -6.54 -2.58
C VAL A 73 -1.63 -7.29 -3.37
N VAL A 74 -0.49 -6.65 -3.62
CA VAL A 74 0.66 -7.24 -4.30
C VAL A 74 1.63 -7.78 -3.25
N THR A 75 1.88 -9.08 -3.23
CA THR A 75 2.80 -9.72 -2.27
C THR A 75 3.60 -10.85 -2.93
N PRO A 76 4.86 -11.11 -2.52
CA PRO A 76 5.66 -12.19 -3.06
C PRO A 76 5.39 -13.53 -2.37
N LEU A 77 4.68 -13.51 -1.24
CA LEU A 77 4.57 -14.62 -0.31
C LEU A 77 3.23 -15.33 -0.53
N VAL A 78 3.26 -16.43 -1.28
CA VAL A 78 2.04 -17.22 -1.57
C VAL A 78 1.44 -17.81 -0.30
N SER A 79 2.28 -18.30 0.61
CA SER A 79 1.84 -18.80 1.92
C SER A 79 1.07 -17.75 2.70
N LEU A 80 1.52 -16.48 2.67
CA LEU A 80 0.79 -15.38 3.30
C LEU A 80 -0.59 -15.18 2.66
N MET A 81 -0.70 -15.27 1.34
CA MET A 81 -1.99 -15.16 0.66
C MET A 81 -2.95 -16.28 1.08
N GLU A 82 -2.45 -17.52 1.16
CA GLU A 82 -3.22 -18.70 1.56
C GLU A 82 -3.75 -18.58 2.99
N ASP A 83 -2.88 -18.15 3.91
CA ASP A 83 -3.28 -17.87 5.29
C ASP A 83 -4.41 -16.83 5.32
N GLN A 84 -4.26 -15.70 4.62
CA GLN A 84 -5.26 -14.64 4.65
C GLN A 84 -6.60 -15.05 4.02
N ILE A 85 -6.60 -15.90 2.99
CA ILE A 85 -7.84 -16.44 2.39
C ILE A 85 -8.56 -17.37 3.36
N MET A 86 -7.82 -18.18 4.12
CA MET A 86 -8.41 -19.07 5.11
C MET A 86 -9.16 -18.30 6.22
N TYR A 87 -8.63 -17.15 6.63
CA TYR A 87 -9.23 -16.31 7.67
C TYR A 87 -10.33 -15.37 7.16
N LEU A 88 -10.26 -14.92 5.90
CA LEU A 88 -11.20 -13.94 5.33
C LEU A 88 -11.87 -14.47 4.06
N LYS A 89 -13.12 -14.94 4.20
CA LYS A 89 -13.90 -15.53 3.09
C LYS A 89 -14.09 -14.59 1.89
N SER A 90 -14.08 -13.28 2.08
CA SER A 90 -14.22 -12.26 1.02
C SER A 90 -12.89 -11.91 0.33
N THR A 91 -11.97 -12.86 0.27
CA THR A 91 -10.61 -12.69 -0.26
C THR A 91 -10.34 -13.73 -1.33
N VAL A 92 -9.73 -13.31 -2.44
CA VAL A 92 -9.30 -14.19 -3.52
C VAL A 92 -7.83 -13.95 -3.87
N MET A 93 -7.16 -14.92 -4.50
CA MET A 93 -5.81 -14.73 -5.04
C MET A 93 -5.72 -15.05 -6.54
N LEU A 94 -4.79 -14.37 -7.21
CA LEU A 94 -4.31 -14.65 -8.55
C LEU A 94 -2.78 -14.75 -8.55
N ASN A 95 -2.28 -15.97 -8.57
CA ASN A 95 -0.86 -16.28 -8.72
C ASN A 95 -0.61 -17.04 -10.04
N ILE A 96 0.62 -17.49 -10.26
CA ILE A 96 0.98 -18.25 -11.48
C ILE A 96 0.34 -19.65 -11.49
N SER A 97 0.13 -20.26 -10.33
CA SER A 97 -0.46 -21.60 -10.19
C SER A 97 -1.98 -21.63 -10.20
N SER A 98 -2.65 -20.47 -10.30
CA SER A 98 -4.10 -20.37 -10.32
C SER A 98 -4.69 -21.07 -11.55
N SER A 99 -5.73 -21.88 -11.35
CA SER A 99 -6.43 -22.55 -12.46
C SER A 99 -7.04 -21.52 -13.42
N LYS A 100 -7.21 -21.91 -14.68
CA LYS A 100 -7.76 -21.02 -15.71
C LYS A 100 -9.18 -20.56 -15.36
N ASP A 101 -10.02 -21.45 -14.82
CA ASP A 101 -11.40 -21.15 -14.47
C ASP A 101 -11.51 -20.25 -13.24
N HIS A 102 -10.70 -20.50 -12.21
CA HIS A 102 -10.60 -19.60 -11.06
C HIS A 102 -10.14 -18.21 -11.48
N ALA A 103 -9.06 -18.14 -12.28
CA ALA A 103 -8.55 -16.87 -12.78
C ALA A 103 -9.60 -16.12 -13.61
N LYS A 104 -10.34 -16.81 -14.47
CA LYS A 104 -11.42 -16.22 -15.27
C LYS A 104 -12.53 -15.66 -14.39
N THR A 105 -12.92 -16.40 -13.35
CA THR A 105 -13.98 -16.01 -12.40
C THR A 105 -13.61 -14.76 -11.62
N VAL A 106 -12.42 -14.75 -11.00
CA VAL A 106 -11.93 -13.56 -10.27
C VAL A 106 -11.85 -12.34 -11.20
N MET A 107 -11.30 -12.52 -12.40
CA MET A 107 -11.14 -11.44 -13.38
C MET A 107 -12.46 -10.89 -13.94
N ALA A 108 -13.50 -11.72 -13.97
CA ALA A 108 -14.86 -11.26 -14.27
C ALA A 108 -15.43 -10.44 -13.11
N GLY A 109 -15.27 -10.93 -11.87
CA GLY A 109 -15.70 -10.22 -10.66
C GLY A 109 -15.00 -8.88 -10.45
N MET A 110 -13.77 -8.69 -10.92
CA MET A 110 -13.07 -7.39 -10.77
C MET A 110 -13.79 -6.22 -11.45
N THR A 111 -14.71 -6.51 -12.36
CA THR A 111 -15.51 -5.53 -13.10
C THR A 111 -17.01 -5.68 -12.80
N ASP A 112 -17.34 -6.38 -11.71
CA ASP A 112 -18.70 -6.57 -11.22
C ASP A 112 -18.85 -5.81 -9.89
N PRO A 113 -19.74 -4.81 -9.81
CA PRO A 113 -20.02 -4.10 -8.56
C PRO A 113 -20.53 -5.00 -7.42
N ASN A 114 -21.08 -6.18 -7.75
CA ASN A 114 -21.64 -7.13 -6.80
C ASN A 114 -20.70 -8.31 -6.53
N ALA A 115 -19.43 -8.21 -6.92
CA ALA A 115 -18.47 -9.27 -6.68
C ALA A 115 -18.39 -9.63 -5.19
N PRO A 116 -18.34 -10.93 -4.84
CA PRO A 116 -18.38 -11.38 -3.44
C PRO A 116 -17.03 -11.19 -2.71
N PHE A 117 -16.05 -10.55 -3.33
CA PHE A 117 -14.72 -10.34 -2.77
C PHE A 117 -14.41 -8.86 -2.60
N MET A 118 -13.65 -8.56 -1.54
CA MET A 118 -13.20 -7.21 -1.19
C MET A 118 -11.68 -7.10 -1.30
N ILE A 119 -10.94 -8.22 -1.33
CA ILE A 119 -9.49 -8.25 -1.44
C ILE A 119 -9.08 -9.21 -2.55
N VAL A 120 -8.21 -8.72 -3.44
CA VAL A 120 -7.58 -9.53 -4.49
C VAL A 120 -6.07 -9.53 -4.25
N TYR A 121 -5.54 -10.66 -3.81
CA TYR A 121 -4.10 -10.85 -3.73
C TYR A 121 -3.52 -11.24 -5.08
N VAL A 122 -2.37 -10.67 -5.43
CA VAL A 122 -1.67 -10.95 -6.69
C VAL A 122 -0.17 -11.03 -6.47
N THR A 123 0.50 -11.88 -7.25
CA THR A 123 1.97 -11.86 -7.28
C THR A 123 2.48 -10.77 -8.23
N PRO A 124 3.67 -10.20 -7.98
CA PRO A 124 4.30 -9.23 -8.88
C PRO A 124 4.49 -9.77 -10.29
N GLU A 125 4.84 -11.06 -10.42
CA GLU A 125 4.98 -11.75 -11.71
C GLU A 125 3.68 -11.71 -12.52
N ARG A 126 2.53 -11.86 -11.83
CA ARG A 126 1.22 -11.87 -12.46
C ARG A 126 0.89 -10.50 -13.02
N ILE A 127 1.16 -9.44 -12.27
CA ILE A 127 1.00 -8.05 -12.72
C ILE A 127 1.91 -7.76 -13.92
N ALA A 128 3.17 -8.18 -13.85
CA ALA A 128 4.15 -7.96 -14.92
C ALA A 128 3.79 -8.66 -16.24
N LYS A 129 3.28 -9.90 -16.17
CA LYS A 129 3.09 -10.75 -17.36
C LYS A 129 1.68 -10.71 -17.93
N SER A 130 0.66 -10.32 -17.16
CA SER A 130 -0.74 -10.45 -17.56
C SER A 130 -1.33 -9.13 -18.09
N LYS A 131 -1.31 -8.95 -19.41
CA LYS A 131 -2.03 -7.84 -20.07
C LYS A 131 -3.53 -7.85 -19.76
N LEU A 132 -4.12 -9.04 -19.64
CA LEU A 132 -5.53 -9.19 -19.30
C LEU A 132 -5.82 -8.69 -17.87
N LEU A 133 -4.95 -8.97 -16.89
CA LEU A 133 -5.10 -8.43 -15.53
C LEU A 133 -5.06 -6.92 -15.52
N LEU A 134 -4.10 -6.32 -16.23
CA LEU A 134 -4.02 -4.86 -16.35
C LEU A 134 -5.26 -4.26 -17.02
N SER A 135 -5.82 -4.90 -18.05
CA SER A 135 -7.04 -4.39 -18.69
C SER A 135 -8.27 -4.48 -17.78
N ARG A 136 -8.38 -5.53 -16.95
CA ARG A 136 -9.44 -5.64 -15.94
C ARG A 136 -9.28 -4.62 -14.82
N LEU A 137 -8.05 -4.40 -14.35
CA LEU A 137 -7.75 -3.35 -13.38
C LEU A 137 -8.09 -1.95 -13.94
N GLN A 138 -7.81 -1.69 -15.22
CA GLN A 138 -8.18 -0.43 -15.88
C GLN A 138 -9.70 -0.24 -15.93
N LYS A 139 -10.46 -1.29 -16.26
CA LYS A 139 -11.92 -1.22 -16.26
C LYS A 139 -12.45 -0.99 -14.84
N ALA A 140 -11.96 -1.75 -13.86
CA ALA A 140 -12.31 -1.59 -12.45
C ALA A 140 -12.00 -0.18 -11.93
N TYR A 141 -10.87 0.40 -12.33
CA TYR A 141 -10.50 1.77 -12.02
C TYR A 141 -11.49 2.79 -12.60
N ASN A 142 -11.85 2.64 -13.87
CA ASN A 142 -12.80 3.53 -14.54
C ASN A 142 -14.20 3.47 -13.89
N GLU A 143 -14.58 2.32 -13.36
CA GLU A 143 -15.85 2.09 -12.66
C GLU A 143 -15.78 2.41 -11.15
N ASN A 144 -14.65 2.93 -10.65
CA ASN A 144 -14.38 3.20 -9.23
C ASN A 144 -14.49 1.97 -8.31
N LEU A 145 -14.23 0.77 -8.85
CA LEU A 145 -14.19 -0.50 -8.12
C LEU A 145 -12.79 -0.82 -7.58
N LEU A 146 -11.73 -0.19 -8.09
CA LEU A 146 -10.38 -0.34 -7.53
C LEU A 146 -10.17 0.69 -6.41
N SER A 147 -10.42 0.28 -5.16
CA SER A 147 -10.49 1.20 -4.01
C SER A 147 -9.12 1.57 -3.41
N ARG A 148 -8.13 0.67 -3.55
CA ARG A 148 -6.77 0.82 -3.01
C ARG A 148 -5.81 -0.18 -3.66
N ILE A 149 -4.53 0.18 -3.69
CA ILE A 149 -3.43 -0.73 -4.00
C ILE A 149 -2.52 -0.81 -2.78
N ALA A 150 -2.30 -2.01 -2.27
CA ALA A 150 -1.30 -2.28 -1.23
C ALA A 150 -0.14 -3.09 -1.84
N VAL A 151 1.09 -2.72 -1.53
CA VAL A 151 2.30 -3.43 -1.96
C VAL A 151 3.04 -3.87 -0.71
N ASP A 152 3.18 -5.18 -0.55
CA ASP A 152 3.90 -5.81 0.55
C ASP A 152 5.34 -6.15 0.15
N GLU A 153 6.22 -6.26 1.15
CA GLU A 153 7.67 -6.47 0.95
C GLU A 153 8.30 -5.47 -0.02
N VAL A 154 7.94 -4.21 0.19
CA VAL A 154 8.36 -3.05 -0.58
C VAL A 154 9.86 -2.99 -0.97
N PRO A 155 10.83 -3.31 -0.10
CA PRO A 155 12.25 -3.24 -0.44
C PRO A 155 12.64 -4.06 -1.66
N TYR A 156 11.88 -5.09 -2.02
CA TYR A 156 12.14 -5.92 -3.20
C TYR A 156 12.13 -5.10 -4.51
N CYS A 157 11.61 -3.86 -4.50
CA CYS A 157 11.72 -2.93 -5.62
C CYS A 157 13.10 -2.28 -5.82
N SER A 158 13.94 -2.18 -4.79
CA SER A 158 15.26 -1.56 -4.93
C SER A 158 16.29 -2.57 -5.36
N GLN A 159 17.06 -2.22 -6.40
CA GLN A 159 18.22 -2.99 -6.85
C GLN A 159 19.35 -3.02 -5.81
N LEU A 160 19.32 -2.09 -4.85
CA LEU A 160 20.29 -2.05 -3.76
C LEU A 160 19.82 -2.90 -2.56
N SER A 161 18.58 -3.40 -2.59
CA SER A 161 18.14 -4.40 -1.62
C SER A 161 18.84 -5.72 -1.89
N HIS A 162 19.33 -6.37 -0.84
CA HIS A 162 19.88 -7.73 -0.91
C HIS A 162 18.86 -8.75 -1.46
N ASP A 163 17.56 -8.46 -1.34
CA ASP A 163 16.46 -9.31 -1.81
C ASP A 163 15.72 -8.69 -3.01
N PHE A 164 16.42 -7.98 -3.89
CA PHE A 164 15.83 -7.37 -5.10
C PHE A 164 15.07 -8.39 -5.96
N ARG A 165 13.85 -8.02 -6.36
CA ARG A 165 13.03 -8.79 -7.32
C ARG A 165 12.72 -7.97 -8.57
N PRO A 166 13.14 -8.41 -9.78
CA PRO A 166 12.90 -7.66 -11.01
C PRO A 166 11.43 -7.33 -11.30
N ASN A 167 10.50 -8.23 -10.99
CA ASN A 167 9.06 -8.03 -11.24
C ASN A 167 8.45 -6.91 -10.39
N TYR A 168 9.05 -6.62 -9.23
CA TYR A 168 8.62 -5.54 -8.34
C TYR A 168 8.87 -4.16 -8.96
N LYS A 169 9.93 -4.01 -9.77
CA LYS A 169 10.21 -2.76 -10.51
C LYS A 169 9.07 -2.38 -11.47
N LEU A 170 8.35 -3.37 -11.98
CA LEU A 170 7.27 -3.14 -12.94
C LEU A 170 5.99 -2.60 -12.27
N LEU A 171 5.90 -2.65 -10.93
CA LEU A 171 4.74 -2.16 -10.19
C LEU A 171 4.57 -0.63 -10.29
N GLY A 172 5.61 0.13 -10.68
CA GLY A 172 5.49 1.56 -10.99
C GLY A 172 4.50 1.86 -12.13
N ILE A 173 4.08 0.86 -12.91
CA ILE A 173 2.97 1.02 -13.88
C ILE A 173 1.62 1.29 -13.18
N LEU A 174 1.39 0.69 -12.00
CA LEU A 174 0.10 0.75 -11.32
C LEU A 174 -0.22 2.19 -10.88
N GLN A 175 0.76 2.92 -10.36
CA GLN A 175 0.56 4.32 -9.98
C GLN A 175 0.32 5.21 -11.19
N ARG A 176 1.06 5.00 -12.29
CA ARG A 176 0.89 5.79 -13.53
C ARG A 176 -0.47 5.55 -14.19
N GLN A 177 -0.98 4.32 -14.14
CA GLN A 177 -2.28 3.97 -14.71
C GLN A 177 -3.45 4.33 -13.80
N PHE A 178 -3.27 4.26 -12.48
CA PHE A 178 -4.34 4.43 -11.49
C PHE A 178 -4.05 5.58 -10.50
N PRO A 179 -3.80 6.82 -10.98
CA PRO A 179 -3.30 7.92 -10.15
C PRO A 179 -4.28 8.38 -9.06
N LYS A 180 -5.58 8.06 -9.17
CA LYS A 180 -6.59 8.38 -8.15
C LYS A 180 -6.73 7.31 -7.08
N VAL A 181 -6.12 6.14 -7.26
CA VAL A 181 -6.20 5.04 -6.29
C VAL A 181 -5.07 5.19 -5.27
N PRO A 182 -5.38 5.31 -3.97
CA PRO A 182 -4.35 5.47 -2.96
C PRO A 182 -3.49 4.21 -2.84
N LEU A 183 -2.17 4.41 -2.76
CA LEU A 183 -1.17 3.36 -2.62
C LEU A 183 -0.70 3.23 -1.17
N LEU A 184 -0.59 2.00 -0.69
CA LEU A 184 -0.02 1.66 0.61
C LEU A 184 1.20 0.74 0.43
N GLY A 185 2.39 1.27 0.67
CA GLY A 185 3.60 0.45 0.78
C GLY A 185 3.74 -0.11 2.19
N LEU A 186 4.04 -1.40 2.33
CA LEU A 186 4.20 -2.11 3.59
C LEU A 186 5.61 -2.72 3.71
N GLN A 187 6.25 -2.56 4.87
CA GLN A 187 7.59 -3.08 5.12
C GLN A 187 7.76 -3.58 6.56
N GLN A 188 8.33 -4.79 6.75
CA GLN A 188 8.43 -5.45 8.08
C GLN A 188 9.57 -4.93 8.95
N ARG A 189 10.72 -4.61 8.35
CA ARG A 189 11.91 -4.21 9.09
C ARG A 189 12.46 -2.89 8.59
N VAL A 190 13.05 -2.12 9.50
CA VAL A 190 14.00 -1.07 9.12
C VAL A 190 15.38 -1.73 9.01
N SER A 191 15.63 -2.41 7.91
CA SER A 191 17.00 -2.58 7.43
C SER A 191 17.21 -1.38 6.53
N VAL A 192 17.99 -0.39 6.98
CA VAL A 192 18.34 0.86 6.27
C VAL A 192 17.32 1.17 5.18
N ILE A 193 16.29 1.99 5.47
CA ILE A 193 15.41 2.47 4.39
C ILE A 193 16.33 3.17 3.41
N ASP A 194 16.72 2.45 2.38
CA ASP A 194 17.39 2.99 1.24
C ASP A 194 16.33 3.89 0.64
N PHE A 195 16.55 5.20 0.79
CA PHE A 195 15.60 6.20 0.30
C PHE A 195 15.33 6.03 -1.20
N SER A 196 16.19 5.29 -1.92
CA SER A 196 15.92 4.85 -3.29
C SER A 196 14.74 3.87 -3.43
N ILE A 197 14.40 3.07 -2.40
CA ILE A 197 13.19 2.23 -2.33
C ILE A 197 11.94 3.12 -2.36
N CYS A 198 11.97 4.19 -1.55
CA CYS A 198 10.97 5.23 -1.52
C CYS A 198 10.98 6.11 -2.78
N ASP A 199 11.94 5.97 -3.70
CA ASP A 199 11.97 6.60 -5.03
C ASP A 199 11.70 5.60 -6.18
N ARG A 200 11.49 4.28 -5.91
CA ARG A 200 11.38 3.25 -6.96
C ARG A 200 10.09 2.44 -6.96
N LEU A 201 9.51 2.14 -5.80
CA LEU A 201 8.05 1.89 -5.73
C LEU A 201 7.23 3.12 -6.08
N VAL A 202 7.94 4.21 -5.98
CA VAL A 202 7.52 5.56 -6.11
C VAL A 202 8.15 6.04 -7.40
N THR A 203 7.49 5.80 -8.53
CA THR A 203 7.48 6.88 -9.55
C THR A 203 6.53 7.97 -9.06
N PHE A 204 6.65 8.36 -7.78
CA PHE A 204 6.25 9.67 -7.34
C PHE A 204 7.33 10.60 -7.87
N PRO A 205 6.90 11.67 -8.48
CA PRO A 205 7.53 12.94 -8.25
C PRO A 205 7.91 13.12 -6.76
N GLY A 206 9.20 13.06 -6.43
CA GLY A 206 9.85 13.42 -5.16
C GLY A 206 9.29 12.88 -3.85
N CYS A 207 9.75 11.69 -3.46
CA CYS A 207 9.76 11.25 -2.07
C CYS A 207 11.20 11.23 -1.53
N LEU A 208 11.96 12.32 -1.74
CA LEU A 208 13.23 12.50 -1.04
C LEU A 208 12.93 12.87 0.42
N LEU A 209 12.94 11.85 1.28
CA LEU A 209 13.23 12.06 2.69
C LEU A 209 14.70 12.50 2.80
N PRO A 210 15.06 13.35 3.77
CA PRO A 210 16.41 13.89 3.86
C PRO A 210 17.45 12.77 4.04
N SER A 211 18.44 12.77 3.15
CA SER A 211 19.70 12.01 3.25
C SER A 211 20.50 12.39 4.52
N PRO A 212 21.58 11.66 4.86
CA PRO A 212 21.70 10.62 5.88
C PRO A 212 21.95 11.16 7.30
N LYS A 213 21.42 12.34 7.65
CA LYS A 213 21.62 12.94 9.00
C LYS A 213 20.49 12.69 9.99
N ILE A 214 19.54 11.81 9.67
CA ILE A 214 18.68 11.22 10.70
C ILE A 214 19.41 9.98 11.22
N SER A 215 20.27 10.16 12.23
CA SER A 215 20.77 9.03 13.01
C SER A 215 19.55 8.34 13.62
N TRP A 216 19.32 7.07 13.32
CA TRP A 216 18.23 6.29 13.94
C TRP A 216 18.32 6.29 15.47
N ASP A 217 19.52 6.53 16.02
CA ASP A 217 19.78 6.74 17.45
C ASP A 217 19.06 7.96 18.05
N ARG A 218 18.56 8.88 17.21
CA ARG A 218 17.78 10.07 17.63
C ARG A 218 16.27 9.87 17.50
N LEU A 219 15.80 8.79 16.88
CA LEU A 219 14.39 8.38 16.93
C LEU A 219 14.18 7.57 18.20
N GLN A 220 14.06 8.26 19.34
CA GLN A 220 13.65 7.60 20.58
C GLN A 220 12.18 7.15 20.46
N PRO A 221 11.83 5.95 20.95
CA PRO A 221 10.46 5.47 20.90
C PRO A 221 9.55 6.26 21.86
N PRO A 222 8.22 6.29 21.62
CA PRO A 222 7.53 5.49 20.62
C PRO A 222 6.74 6.32 19.58
N THR A 223 6.59 5.74 18.39
CA THR A 223 5.42 5.99 17.50
C THR A 223 5.37 7.35 16.78
N THR A 224 5.84 7.41 15.53
CA THR A 224 5.80 8.65 14.73
C THR A 224 5.10 8.47 13.38
N ILE A 225 4.10 9.32 13.11
CA ILE A 225 3.58 9.58 11.75
C ILE A 225 4.15 10.92 11.28
N MET A 226 4.94 10.89 10.22
CA MET A 226 5.53 12.10 9.62
C MET A 226 4.81 12.44 8.33
N ARG A 227 4.32 13.68 8.24
CA ARG A 227 3.88 14.24 6.95
C ARG A 227 5.13 14.61 6.16
N ILE A 228 5.18 14.22 4.89
CA ILE A 228 6.29 14.61 4.01
C ILE A 228 6.07 16.08 3.61
N GLN A 229 6.87 16.99 4.18
CA GLN A 229 6.68 18.45 4.05
C GLN A 229 7.61 19.14 3.03
N ARG A 230 8.80 18.58 2.77
CA ARG A 230 9.78 19.12 1.80
C ARG A 230 10.63 18.01 1.20
N VAL A 231 10.87 18.10 -0.10
CA VAL A 231 11.75 17.25 -0.89
C VAL A 231 13.00 18.09 -1.16
N GLN A 232 14.16 17.69 -0.63
CA GLN A 232 15.44 18.35 -0.92
C GLN A 232 16.23 17.47 -1.89
N ILE A 233 16.39 17.94 -3.12
CA ILE A 233 17.23 17.30 -4.15
C ILE A 233 18.67 17.74 -3.87
N MET A 234 19.58 16.78 -3.64
CA MET A 234 21.02 17.05 -3.65
C MET A 234 21.49 16.99 -5.11
N ASP A 235 22.05 18.08 -5.60
CA ASP A 235 22.57 18.18 -6.97
C ASP A 235 23.66 17.13 -7.20
N GLY A 236 23.51 16.34 -8.28
CA GLY A 236 24.57 15.43 -8.74
C GLY A 236 24.14 14.17 -9.51
N TRP A 237 22.85 13.80 -9.53
CA TRP A 237 22.45 12.46 -10.02
C TRP A 237 21.35 12.38 -11.09
N MET A 238 20.78 13.48 -11.58
CA MET A 238 19.72 13.42 -12.61
C MET A 238 19.87 14.50 -13.67
N SER A 239 19.80 14.12 -14.96
CA SER A 239 19.86 15.04 -16.10
C SER A 239 18.56 15.85 -16.26
N SER A 240 18.69 17.06 -16.82
CA SER A 240 17.66 18.10 -16.91
C SER A 240 16.32 17.69 -17.56
N SER A 241 16.26 16.56 -18.25
CA SER A 241 15.05 16.03 -18.89
C SER A 241 14.06 15.36 -17.91
N ALA A 242 14.49 15.05 -16.68
CA ALA A 242 13.66 14.40 -15.66
C ALA A 242 12.82 15.38 -14.81
N PHE A 243 13.05 16.69 -14.96
CA PHE A 243 12.39 17.76 -14.19
C PHE A 243 10.91 17.96 -14.55
N SER A 244 10.49 17.66 -15.78
CA SER A 244 9.17 18.02 -16.31
C SER A 244 8.06 17.00 -16.05
N ILE A 245 8.38 15.81 -15.54
CA ILE A 245 7.41 14.71 -15.34
C ILE A 245 6.96 14.61 -13.86
N LEU A 246 7.56 15.40 -12.97
CA LEU A 246 7.42 15.23 -11.54
C LEU A 246 6.33 16.14 -10.91
N ASN A 247 5.05 15.76 -11.04
CA ASN A 247 3.91 16.34 -10.31
C ASN A 247 3.65 15.71 -8.91
N ILE A 248 4.35 16.16 -7.87
CA ILE A 248 4.23 15.62 -6.49
C ILE A 248 2.93 16.09 -5.84
N HIS A 249 2.06 15.17 -5.40
CA HIS A 249 1.03 15.53 -4.42
C HIS A 249 1.70 15.71 -3.04
N LYS A 250 1.75 16.96 -2.54
CA LYS A 250 2.30 17.43 -1.22
C LYS A 250 1.62 16.82 0.03
N SER A 251 1.30 15.53 -0.01
CA SER A 251 0.16 14.94 0.68
C SER A 251 0.41 13.54 1.28
N SER A 252 1.53 12.89 0.97
CA SER A 252 1.91 11.55 1.44
C SER A 252 2.46 11.52 2.88
N TYR A 253 2.35 10.35 3.53
CA TYR A 253 2.75 10.14 4.94
C TYR A 253 3.65 8.91 5.12
N LEU A 254 4.65 9.03 5.99
CA LEU A 254 5.45 7.92 6.51
C LEU A 254 4.94 7.54 7.90
N VAL A 255 4.66 6.27 8.12
CA VAL A 255 4.18 5.73 9.41
C VAL A 255 5.17 4.69 9.92
N TYR A 256 5.75 4.92 11.10
CA TYR A 256 6.83 4.09 11.65
C TYR A 256 6.56 3.63 13.09
N THR A 257 6.77 2.34 13.34
CA THR A 257 6.92 1.75 14.69
C THR A 257 8.14 0.84 14.75
N SER A 258 8.90 0.96 15.84
CA SER A 258 9.79 -0.07 16.38
C SER A 258 8.97 -1.21 17.01
#